data_AF-A0A0G1F1W9-F1
#
_entry.id   AF-A0A0G1F1W9-F1
#
_cell.length_a   1.000
_cell.length_b   1.000
_cell.length_c   1.000
_cell.angle_alpha   90.00
_cell.angle_beta   90.00
_cell.angle_gamma   90.00
#
_symmetry.space_group_name_H-M   'P 1'
#
loop_
_entity.id
_entity.type
_entity.pdbx_description
1 polymer ?
#
loop_
_entity_poly.entity_id
_entity_poly.type
_entity_poly.pdbx_seq_one_letter_code
_entity_poly.pdbx_strand_id
1 'polypeptide(L)'
;MKVGRNNPCPCNSGKKYKKCCLSKHMQPPIKEIIEMAMNVLKKQQEERLALQGRGIFVNYVKPCTYINPKTGQKVRAWALGSRLFHTRPEYETFHGFIIDHLQKQVMGKDWWVEQLQAQQKHFLFKCFIKWDEWRKRNATEKNRADEHTWYAITDGWAKTLSSLAFDVCTLEHTLQLPEYILKRLRNRGEYQGAHYEIAVAAIFARLGCRIDFLDKDKHTTPHCEFIATHNETGVSIAVEAKSRQKPGVKHMAGTSEQERLLRGDVERLFKKALTQNPKDKPFVIFIDVNAPLTPSISMENKPWFKDIRNILEKYPAPTPDNPEEYTGLFFTNFSPHYDEEKESSPNEHLVVIPLYAKYPMPNQVFGEMLLKAVQNYGFVPNIMEDK
;
A
#
# COMPACT_ATOMS: atom_id res chain seq x y z
N MET A 1 -39.94 -5.65 42.57
CA MET A 1 -39.92 -4.49 43.49
C MET A 1 -39.10 -3.36 42.88
N LYS A 2 -39.63 -2.14 42.76
CA LYS A 2 -38.85 -0.96 42.33
C LYS A 2 -38.21 -0.30 43.55
N VAL A 3 -36.88 -0.22 43.59
CA VAL A 3 -36.15 0.46 44.67
C VAL A 3 -36.42 1.98 44.59
N GLY A 4 -36.89 2.58 45.68
CA GLY A 4 -37.16 4.03 45.74
C GLY A 4 -35.88 4.86 45.61
N ARG A 5 -35.92 5.98 44.87
CA ARG A 5 -34.75 6.84 44.56
C ARG A 5 -33.94 7.27 45.79
N ASN A 6 -34.58 7.47 46.93
CA ASN A 6 -33.92 7.92 48.17
C ASN A 6 -33.50 6.77 49.12
N ASN A 7 -33.87 5.52 48.82
CA ASN A 7 -33.53 4.36 49.65
C ASN A 7 -32.02 4.03 49.55
N PRO A 8 -31.45 3.31 50.53
CA PRO A 8 -30.10 2.75 50.42
C PRO A 8 -29.94 1.92 49.14
N CYS A 9 -28.80 2.07 48.48
CA CYS A 9 -28.54 1.36 47.22
C CYS A 9 -28.31 -0.15 47.47
N PRO A 10 -28.92 -1.06 46.68
CA PRO A 10 -28.81 -2.51 46.88
C PRO A 10 -27.39 -3.09 46.72
N CYS A 11 -26.45 -2.31 46.18
CA CYS A 11 -25.05 -2.72 46.01
C CYS A 11 -24.21 -2.57 47.28
N ASN A 12 -24.83 -2.31 48.44
CA ASN A 12 -24.17 -2.11 49.74
C ASN A 12 -23.11 -1.00 49.77
N SER A 13 -23.19 -0.02 48.86
CA SER A 13 -22.26 1.12 48.83
C SER A 13 -22.49 2.15 49.94
N GLY A 14 -23.53 2.00 50.76
CA GLY A 14 -23.96 2.98 51.78
C GLY A 14 -24.58 4.27 51.22
N LYS A 15 -24.60 4.46 49.89
CA LYS A 15 -25.15 5.67 49.23
C LYS A 15 -26.64 5.50 48.91
N LYS A 16 -27.38 6.62 48.81
CA LYS A 16 -28.77 6.62 48.27
C LYS A 16 -28.79 6.09 46.83
N TYR A 17 -29.81 5.34 46.44
CA TYR A 17 -29.94 4.72 45.11
C TYR A 17 -29.74 5.73 43.97
N LYS A 18 -30.33 6.93 44.08
CA LYS A 18 -30.16 8.04 43.11
C LYS A 18 -28.73 8.59 42.96
N LYS A 19 -27.87 8.39 43.96
CA LYS A 19 -26.46 8.82 43.97
C LYS A 19 -25.50 7.64 43.75
N CYS A 20 -26.01 6.47 43.35
CA CYS A 20 -25.22 5.27 43.15
C CYS A 20 -25.63 4.53 41.87
N CYS A 21 -26.40 3.43 41.94
CA CYS A 21 -26.70 2.62 40.76
C CYS A 21 -27.83 3.17 39.88
N LEU A 22 -28.62 4.18 40.31
CA LEU A 22 -29.73 4.69 39.50
C LEU A 22 -29.26 5.25 38.14
N SER A 23 -28.15 5.99 38.11
CA SER A 23 -27.56 6.49 36.86
C SER A 23 -27.01 5.36 35.99
N LYS A 24 -26.54 4.26 36.60
CA LYS A 24 -26.12 3.04 35.87
C LYS A 24 -27.28 2.25 35.27
N HIS A 25 -28.51 2.48 35.77
CA HIS A 25 -29.74 1.85 35.28
C HIS A 25 -30.60 2.80 34.43
N MET A 26 -30.22 4.07 34.31
CA MET A 26 -30.80 4.97 33.32
C MET A 26 -30.13 4.66 31.98
N GLN A 27 -30.88 4.10 31.05
CA GLN A 27 -30.42 4.09 29.66
C GLN A 27 -30.32 5.54 29.19
N PRO A 28 -29.26 5.91 28.43
CA PRO A 28 -29.20 7.21 27.81
C PRO A 28 -30.48 7.42 26.98
N PRO A 29 -31.04 8.64 26.95
CA PRO A 29 -32.17 8.97 26.09
C PRO A 29 -31.92 8.46 24.67
N ILE A 30 -32.94 7.86 24.04
CA ILE A 30 -32.82 7.33 22.66
C ILE A 30 -32.25 8.39 21.71
N LYS A 31 -32.60 9.66 21.91
CA LYS A 31 -32.06 10.79 21.15
C LYS A 31 -30.53 10.90 21.26
N GLU A 32 -29.95 10.75 22.45
CA GLU A 32 -28.49 10.80 22.65
C GLU A 32 -27.80 9.60 22.00
N ILE A 33 -28.41 8.41 22.06
CA ILE A 33 -27.89 7.21 21.37
C ILE A 33 -27.89 7.44 19.85
N ILE A 34 -28.98 7.98 19.30
CA ILE A 34 -29.10 8.28 17.86
C ILE A 34 -28.07 9.34 17.45
N GLU A 35 -27.93 10.42 18.21
CA GLU A 35 -26.93 11.47 17.93
C GLU A 35 -25.50 10.91 17.95
N MET A 36 -25.17 10.08 18.94
CA MET A 36 -23.87 9.40 19.01
C MET A 36 -23.63 8.49 17.81
N ALA A 37 -24.62 7.66 17.43
CA ALA A 37 -24.53 6.78 16.27
C ALA A 37 -24.38 7.58 14.95
N MET A 38 -25.13 8.67 14.78
CA MET A 38 -25.01 9.54 13.61
C MET A 38 -23.63 10.20 13.51
N ASN A 39 -23.06 10.65 14.63
CA ASN A 39 -21.72 11.23 14.66
C ASN A 39 -20.65 10.20 14.27
N VAL A 40 -20.77 8.96 14.75
CA VAL A 40 -19.86 7.86 14.37
C VAL A 40 -19.96 7.57 12.87
N LEU A 41 -21.19 7.44 12.33
CA LEU A 41 -21.40 7.19 10.90
C LEU A 41 -20.84 8.32 10.03
N LYS A 42 -21.05 9.58 10.43
CA LYS A 42 -20.53 10.74 9.72
C LYS A 42 -18.99 10.73 9.69
N LYS A 43 -18.35 10.49 10.83
CA LYS A 43 -16.88 10.40 10.95
C LYS A 43 -16.34 9.27 10.06
N GLN A 44 -16.98 8.09 10.10
CA GLN A 44 -16.58 6.96 9.25
C GLN A 44 -16.74 7.26 7.76
N GLN A 45 -17.79 8.00 7.37
CA GLN A 45 -17.99 8.43 5.99
C GLN A 45 -16.91 9.43 5.54
N GLU A 46 -16.57 10.42 6.38
CA GLU A 46 -15.50 11.38 6.09
C GLU A 46 -14.14 10.69 5.91
N GLU A 47 -13.80 9.76 6.81
CA GLU A 47 -12.58 8.94 6.70
C GLU A 47 -12.57 8.10 5.41
N ARG A 48 -13.70 7.46 5.08
CA ARG A 48 -13.84 6.68 3.84
C ARG A 48 -13.63 7.55 2.61
N LEU A 49 -14.27 8.72 2.55
CA LEU A 49 -14.13 9.65 1.43
C LEU A 49 -12.69 10.17 1.30
N ALA A 50 -12.01 10.44 2.43
CA ALA A 50 -10.62 10.84 2.44
C ALA A 50 -9.70 9.75 1.87
N LEU A 51 -9.94 8.48 2.22
CA LEU A 51 -9.22 7.32 1.65
C LEU A 51 -9.52 7.13 0.16
N GLN A 52 -10.78 7.26 -0.25
CA GLN A 52 -11.16 7.18 -1.67
C GLN A 52 -10.53 8.29 -2.51
N GLY A 53 -10.40 9.50 -1.94
CA GLY A 53 -9.65 10.61 -2.54
C GLY A 53 -8.16 10.30 -2.78
N ARG A 54 -7.62 9.29 -2.08
CA ARG A 54 -6.25 8.77 -2.24
C ARG A 54 -6.19 7.49 -3.09
N GLY A 55 -7.29 7.06 -3.70
CA GLY A 55 -7.35 5.80 -4.46
C GLY A 55 -7.43 4.54 -3.58
N ILE A 56 -7.97 4.65 -2.36
CA ILE A 56 -8.15 3.53 -1.43
C ILE A 56 -9.65 3.32 -1.18
N PHE A 57 -10.19 2.25 -1.76
CA PHE A 57 -11.61 1.87 -1.72
C PHE A 57 -11.87 0.64 -0.86
N VAL A 58 -10.81 -0.01 -0.36
CA VAL A 58 -10.89 -1.08 0.64
C VAL A 58 -10.89 -0.51 2.05
N ASN A 59 -11.68 -1.12 2.93
CA ASN A 59 -11.72 -0.76 4.34
C ASN A 59 -10.72 -1.62 5.11
N TYR A 60 -9.99 -1.00 6.03
CA TYR A 60 -9.12 -1.73 6.96
C TYR A 60 -9.76 -1.76 8.35
N VAL A 61 -9.56 -2.87 9.06
CA VAL A 61 -10.10 -3.01 10.42
C VAL A 61 -9.32 -2.09 11.36
N LYS A 62 -10.04 -1.22 12.07
CA LYS A 62 -9.47 -0.36 13.11
C LYS A 62 -8.98 -1.22 14.30
N PRO A 63 -7.85 -0.87 14.93
CA PRO A 63 -7.37 -1.59 16.08
C PRO A 63 -8.28 -1.38 17.29
N CYS A 64 -8.19 -2.28 18.26
CA CYS A 64 -8.85 -2.13 19.56
C CYS A 64 -7.86 -2.35 20.70
N THR A 65 -7.94 -1.51 21.73
CA THR A 65 -7.13 -1.62 22.95
C THR A 65 -7.96 -2.26 24.06
N TYR A 66 -7.43 -3.30 24.73
CA TYR A 66 -8.14 -4.01 25.78
C TYR A 66 -7.20 -4.51 26.88
N ILE A 67 -7.75 -4.84 28.05
CA ILE A 67 -6.97 -5.47 29.13
C ILE A 67 -6.90 -6.97 28.87
N ASN A 68 -5.69 -7.49 28.67
CA ASN A 68 -5.47 -8.92 28.50
C ASN A 68 -5.87 -9.64 29.80
N PRO A 69 -6.89 -10.53 29.79
CA PRO A 69 -7.40 -11.16 31.00
C PRO A 69 -6.39 -12.12 31.65
N LYS A 70 -5.38 -12.58 30.91
CA LYS A 70 -4.34 -13.48 31.42
C LYS A 70 -3.20 -12.74 32.13
N THR A 71 -2.85 -11.53 31.67
CA THR A 71 -1.68 -10.79 32.18
C THR A 71 -2.07 -9.51 32.94
N GLY A 72 -3.32 -9.06 32.84
CA GLY A 72 -3.77 -7.77 33.39
C GLY A 72 -3.20 -6.55 32.66
N GLN A 73 -2.39 -6.75 31.61
CA GLN A 73 -1.77 -5.66 30.86
C GLN A 73 -2.71 -5.15 29.77
N LYS A 74 -2.69 -3.84 29.52
CA LYS A 74 -3.33 -3.27 28.33
C LYS A 74 -2.53 -3.65 27.09
N VAL A 75 -3.24 -4.14 26.08
CA VAL A 75 -2.68 -4.58 24.81
C VAL A 75 -3.55 -4.09 23.66
N ARG A 76 -2.96 -4.03 22.47
CA ARG A 76 -3.65 -3.69 21.22
C ARG A 76 -3.90 -4.95 20.40
N ALA A 77 -5.04 -4.97 19.70
CA ALA A 77 -5.39 -5.97 18.71
C ALA A 77 -5.42 -5.36 17.31
N TRP A 78 -4.80 -6.04 16.35
CA TRP A 78 -4.89 -5.75 14.92
C TRP A 78 -5.48 -6.95 14.18
N ALA A 79 -6.34 -6.71 13.20
CA ALA A 79 -6.85 -7.74 12.31
C ALA A 79 -6.30 -7.52 10.89
N LEU A 80 -5.82 -8.61 10.27
CA LEU A 80 -5.29 -8.63 8.92
C LEU A 80 -5.79 -9.87 8.19
N GLY A 81 -6.67 -9.67 7.21
CA GLY A 81 -7.39 -10.77 6.56
C GLY A 81 -8.16 -11.57 7.61
N SER A 82 -7.91 -12.88 7.66
CA SER A 82 -8.51 -13.80 8.64
C SER A 82 -7.73 -13.92 9.95
N ARG A 83 -6.63 -13.18 10.13
CA ARG A 83 -5.73 -13.31 11.29
C ARG A 83 -5.93 -12.19 12.30
N LEU A 84 -5.90 -12.54 13.58
CA LEU A 84 -5.96 -11.61 14.71
C LEU A 84 -4.63 -11.60 15.48
N PHE A 85 -4.02 -10.43 15.58
CA PHE A 85 -2.81 -10.16 16.35
C PHE A 85 -3.20 -9.45 17.65
N HIS A 86 -3.52 -10.20 18.70
CA HIS A 86 -4.24 -9.69 19.87
C HIS A 86 -3.38 -9.30 21.09
N THR A 87 -2.06 -9.56 21.07
CA THR A 87 -1.15 -9.19 22.18
C THR A 87 -0.08 -8.21 21.72
N ARG A 88 -0.49 -7.15 21.02
CA ARG A 88 0.42 -6.13 20.50
C ARG A 88 0.62 -4.99 21.49
N PRO A 89 1.72 -4.22 21.40
CA PRO A 89 1.95 -3.09 22.28
C PRO A 89 0.78 -2.10 22.27
N GLU A 90 0.37 -1.60 23.45
CA GLU A 90 -0.80 -0.71 23.63
C GLU A 90 -0.82 0.47 22.65
N TYR A 91 0.33 1.10 22.43
CA TYR A 91 0.49 2.30 21.61
C TYR A 91 1.08 2.04 20.21
N GLU A 92 1.03 0.79 19.73
CA GLU A 92 1.51 0.47 18.39
C GLU A 92 0.68 1.22 17.33
N THR A 93 1.37 1.90 16.42
CA THR A 93 0.77 2.58 15.26
C THR A 93 0.56 1.59 14.11
N PHE A 94 -0.35 1.89 13.19
CA PHE A 94 -0.55 1.05 11.99
C PHE A 94 0.76 0.86 11.19
N HIS A 95 1.54 1.93 11.05
CA HIS A 95 2.85 1.92 10.38
C HIS A 95 3.84 0.96 11.07
N GLY A 96 3.89 0.98 12.40
CA GLY A 96 4.72 0.06 13.18
C GLY A 96 4.25 -1.39 13.02
N PHE A 97 2.94 -1.62 13.08
CA PHE A 97 2.33 -2.93 12.91
C PHE A 97 2.65 -3.55 11.54
N ILE A 98 2.41 -2.84 10.43
CA ILE A 98 2.64 -3.40 9.08
C ILE A 98 4.11 -3.67 8.80
N ILE A 99 5.02 -2.85 9.32
CA ILE A 99 6.47 -3.04 9.16
C ILE A 99 6.93 -4.24 9.99
N ASP A 100 6.48 -4.37 11.23
CA ASP A 100 6.77 -5.53 12.07
C ASP A 100 6.19 -6.83 11.49
N HIS A 101 4.99 -6.76 10.92
CA HIS A 101 4.35 -7.87 10.24
C HIS A 101 5.15 -8.30 9.00
N LEU A 102 5.53 -7.35 8.14
CA LEU A 102 6.40 -7.61 6.99
C LEU A 102 7.70 -8.29 7.45
N GLN A 103 8.34 -7.78 8.50
CA GLN A 103 9.58 -8.34 9.02
C GLN A 103 9.40 -9.77 9.57
N LYS A 104 8.46 -9.97 10.49
CA LYS A 104 8.39 -11.18 11.32
C LYS A 104 7.57 -12.29 10.69
N GLN A 105 6.48 -11.94 10.00
CA GLN A 105 5.54 -12.91 9.44
C GLN A 105 5.85 -13.19 7.98
N VAL A 106 6.10 -12.13 7.19
CA VAL A 106 6.27 -12.26 5.74
C VAL A 106 7.69 -12.65 5.38
N MET A 107 8.70 -11.91 5.85
CA MET A 107 10.10 -12.27 5.59
C MET A 107 10.52 -13.48 6.43
N GLY A 108 10.15 -13.48 7.71
CA GLY A 108 10.33 -14.61 8.62
C GLY A 108 11.69 -14.63 9.33
N LYS A 109 11.76 -15.36 10.44
CA LYS A 109 12.94 -15.43 11.31
C LYS A 109 14.16 -16.00 10.59
N ASP A 110 13.98 -17.07 9.81
CA ASP A 110 15.10 -17.77 9.18
C ASP A 110 15.79 -16.88 8.13
N TRP A 111 15.00 -16.20 7.28
CA TRP A 111 15.51 -15.20 6.36
C TRP A 111 16.22 -14.07 7.10
N TRP A 112 15.67 -13.61 8.23
CA TRP A 112 16.31 -12.55 9.03
C TRP A 112 17.68 -12.98 9.59
N VAL A 113 17.78 -14.19 10.12
CA VAL A 113 19.04 -14.75 10.64
C VAL A 113 20.07 -14.93 9.52
N GLU A 114 19.65 -15.44 8.37
CA GLU A 114 20.49 -15.53 7.17
C GLU A 114 21.01 -14.14 6.79
N GLN A 115 20.14 -13.14 6.73
CA GLN A 115 20.54 -11.78 6.40
C GLN A 115 21.46 -11.16 7.45
N LEU A 116 21.37 -11.51 8.74
CA LEU A 116 22.35 -11.04 9.73
C LEU A 116 23.77 -11.54 9.47
N GLN A 117 23.92 -12.73 8.87
CA GLN A 117 25.22 -13.34 8.58
C GLN A 117 25.72 -13.11 7.15
N ALA A 118 24.82 -12.78 6.21
CA ALA A 118 25.17 -12.58 4.81
C ALA A 118 26.22 -11.47 4.60
N GLN A 119 27.25 -11.74 3.80
CA GLN A 119 28.23 -10.71 3.39
C GLN A 119 27.57 -9.60 2.56
N GLN A 120 26.68 -10.00 1.65
CA GLN A 120 25.92 -9.09 0.82
C GLN A 120 24.44 -9.13 1.23
N LYS A 121 24.05 -8.15 2.05
CA LYS A 121 22.69 -8.01 2.60
C LYS A 121 21.67 -7.74 1.50
N HIS A 122 20.48 -8.32 1.67
CA HIS A 122 19.29 -8.00 0.89
C HIS A 122 18.91 -6.52 1.04
N PHE A 123 18.37 -5.90 -0.01
CA PHE A 123 18.08 -4.48 -0.10
C PHE A 123 16.97 -4.14 0.90
N LEU A 124 15.93 -4.96 0.94
CA LEU A 124 14.87 -4.84 1.93
C LEU A 124 15.39 -4.98 3.38
N PHE A 125 16.40 -5.83 3.62
CA PHE A 125 17.04 -5.90 4.94
C PHE A 125 17.70 -4.58 5.33
N LYS A 126 18.41 -3.94 4.38
CA LYS A 126 18.97 -2.60 4.59
C LYS A 126 17.86 -1.57 4.87
N CYS A 127 16.74 -1.63 4.17
CA CYS A 127 15.59 -0.76 4.43
C CYS A 127 15.06 -0.91 5.87
N PHE A 128 14.99 -2.13 6.42
CA PHE A 128 14.60 -2.32 7.82
C PHE A 128 15.57 -1.66 8.81
N ILE A 129 16.87 -1.83 8.61
CA ILE A 129 17.90 -1.19 9.46
C ILE A 129 17.78 0.33 9.37
N LYS A 130 17.71 0.87 8.15
CA LYS A 130 17.61 2.31 7.90
C LYS A 130 16.32 2.92 8.43
N TRP A 131 15.20 2.19 8.36
CA TRP A 131 13.95 2.63 8.97
C TRP A 131 14.05 2.72 10.51
N ASP A 132 14.71 1.77 11.18
CA ASP A 132 14.90 1.85 12.63
C ASP A 132 15.82 3.02 13.02
N GLU A 133 16.90 3.26 12.27
CA GLU A 133 17.77 4.44 12.41
C GLU A 133 16.97 5.74 12.23
N TRP A 134 16.20 5.84 11.15
CA TRP A 134 15.34 7.00 10.86
C TRP A 134 14.33 7.23 11.99
N ARG A 135 13.64 6.19 12.45
CA ARG A 135 12.64 6.29 13.52
C ARG A 135 13.26 6.80 14.81
N LYS A 136 14.40 6.24 15.24
CA LYS A 136 15.11 6.66 16.47
C LYS A 136 15.56 8.11 16.38
N ARG A 137 16.14 8.52 15.24
CA ARG A 137 16.60 9.88 15.01
C ARG A 137 15.46 10.91 14.96
N ASN A 138 14.26 10.49 14.56
CA ASN A 138 13.07 11.35 14.49
C ASN A 138 12.19 11.30 15.73
N ALA A 139 12.45 10.42 16.71
CA ALA A 139 11.76 10.37 18.00
C ALA A 139 12.26 11.51 18.92
N THR A 140 12.08 12.75 18.48
CA THR A 140 12.48 13.97 19.18
C THR A 140 11.25 14.68 19.75
N GLU A 141 11.45 15.58 20.72
CA GLU A 141 10.34 16.36 21.29
C GLU A 141 9.63 17.22 20.23
N LYS A 142 10.37 17.75 19.25
CA LYS A 142 9.81 18.51 18.12
C LYS A 142 8.80 17.70 17.31
N ASN A 143 9.04 16.41 17.16
CA ASN A 143 8.21 15.51 16.35
C ASN A 143 7.15 14.78 17.19
N ARG A 144 7.07 15.04 18.50
CA ARG A 144 6.12 14.37 19.39
C ARG A 144 4.69 14.81 19.05
N ALA A 145 3.81 13.85 18.75
CA ALA A 145 2.40 14.10 18.49
C ALA A 145 1.56 13.95 19.77
N ASP A 146 1.89 12.97 20.61
CA ASP A 146 1.33 12.79 21.95
C ASP A 146 2.34 12.09 22.88
N GLU A 147 1.89 11.60 24.05
CA GLU A 147 2.76 10.94 25.03
C GLU A 147 3.54 9.73 24.45
N HIS A 148 2.97 9.05 23.44
CA HIS A 148 3.46 7.77 22.95
C HIS A 148 3.69 7.70 21.43
N THR A 149 3.38 8.76 20.69
CA THR A 149 3.49 8.78 19.22
C THR A 149 4.21 10.02 18.69
N TRP A 150 4.83 9.85 17.52
CA TRP A 150 5.61 10.87 16.82
C TRP A 150 5.19 10.94 15.34
N TYR A 151 5.30 12.13 14.76
CA TYR A 151 5.11 12.37 13.33
C TYR A 151 6.41 12.86 12.70
N ALA A 152 6.78 12.27 11.55
CA ALA A 152 7.92 12.72 10.76
C ALA A 152 7.70 12.38 9.29
N ILE A 153 8.27 13.21 8.40
CA ILE A 153 8.30 12.91 6.96
C ILE A 153 9.36 11.83 6.73
N THR A 154 8.99 10.78 6.01
CA THR A 154 9.87 9.65 5.73
C THR A 154 11.06 10.08 4.89
N ASP A 155 12.23 9.49 5.15
CA ASP A 155 13.31 9.49 4.17
C ASP A 155 13.07 8.44 3.06
N GLY A 156 13.95 8.40 2.07
CA GLY A 156 13.86 7.45 0.95
C GLY A 156 13.80 5.99 1.38
N TRP A 157 14.59 5.60 2.37
CA TRP A 157 14.59 4.25 2.93
C TRP A 157 13.28 3.90 3.63
N ALA A 158 12.82 4.76 4.54
CA ALA A 158 11.59 4.59 5.30
C ALA A 158 10.36 4.61 4.39
N LYS A 159 10.35 5.46 3.36
CA LYS A 159 9.27 5.52 2.36
C LYS A 159 9.19 4.23 1.54
N THR A 160 10.34 3.71 1.11
CA THR A 160 10.43 2.44 0.37
C THR A 160 9.87 1.28 1.20
N LEU A 161 10.29 1.18 2.47
CA LEU A 161 9.85 0.11 3.35
C LEU A 161 8.35 0.20 3.68
N SER A 162 7.89 1.38 4.08
CA SER A 162 6.49 1.58 4.51
C SER A 162 5.50 1.38 3.36
N SER A 163 5.87 1.79 2.14
CA SER A 163 5.05 1.53 0.94
C SER A 163 4.90 0.03 0.67
N LEU A 164 6.01 -0.72 0.63
CA LEU A 164 5.97 -2.17 0.44
C LEU A 164 5.23 -2.89 1.58
N ALA A 165 5.45 -2.48 2.82
CA ALA A 165 4.73 -3.06 3.96
C ALA A 165 3.22 -2.86 3.84
N PHE A 166 2.78 -1.70 3.34
CA PHE A 166 1.37 -1.44 3.11
C PHE A 166 0.82 -2.20 1.90
N ASP A 167 1.59 -2.37 0.83
CA ASP A 167 1.19 -3.18 -0.32
C ASP A 167 0.99 -4.66 0.05
N VAL A 168 1.95 -5.23 0.79
CA VAL A 168 1.85 -6.60 1.31
C VAL A 168 0.67 -6.74 2.27
N CYS A 169 0.51 -5.79 3.21
CA CYS A 169 -0.64 -5.74 4.11
C CYS A 169 -1.97 -5.66 3.34
N THR A 170 -2.05 -4.86 2.27
CA THR A 170 -3.23 -4.79 1.41
C THR A 170 -3.57 -6.16 0.82
N LEU A 171 -2.59 -6.82 0.19
CA LEU A 171 -2.82 -8.09 -0.49
C LEU A 171 -3.13 -9.24 0.49
N GLU A 172 -2.55 -9.26 1.68
CA GLU A 172 -2.95 -10.21 2.73
C GLU A 172 -4.33 -9.89 3.31
N HIS A 173 -4.65 -8.60 3.50
CA HIS A 173 -5.96 -8.16 3.98
C HIS A 173 -7.08 -8.63 3.04
N THR A 174 -6.84 -8.55 1.73
CA THR A 174 -7.79 -8.98 0.71
C THR A 174 -7.67 -10.46 0.32
N LEU A 175 -6.79 -11.23 0.99
CA LEU A 175 -6.53 -12.67 0.82
C LEU A 175 -6.02 -13.06 -0.58
N GLN A 176 -5.15 -12.25 -1.15
CA GLN A 176 -4.71 -12.33 -2.55
C GLN A 176 -3.19 -12.43 -2.73
N LEU A 177 -2.40 -12.62 -1.66
CA LEU A 177 -0.94 -12.71 -1.76
C LEU A 177 -0.45 -14.17 -1.81
N PRO A 178 0.00 -14.68 -2.97
CA PRO A 178 0.48 -16.05 -3.08
C PRO A 178 1.93 -16.20 -2.59
N GLU A 179 2.25 -17.37 -2.02
CA GLU A 179 3.57 -17.65 -1.43
C GLU A 179 4.72 -17.57 -2.46
N TYR A 180 4.49 -17.90 -3.73
CA TYR A 180 5.56 -17.86 -4.74
C TYR A 180 6.07 -16.43 -4.98
N ILE A 181 5.19 -15.41 -4.90
CA ILE A 181 5.59 -14.00 -4.96
C ILE A 181 6.44 -13.63 -3.75
N LEU A 182 6.11 -14.14 -2.56
CA LEU A 182 6.91 -13.93 -1.35
C LEU A 182 8.29 -14.59 -1.44
N LYS A 183 8.41 -15.78 -2.03
CA LYS A 183 9.71 -16.42 -2.31
C LYS A 183 10.58 -15.53 -3.20
N ARG A 184 10.00 -14.96 -4.27
CA ARG A 184 10.70 -14.03 -5.17
C ARG A 184 11.07 -12.72 -4.47
N LEU A 185 10.22 -12.22 -3.56
CA LEU A 185 10.52 -11.04 -2.75
C LEU A 185 11.71 -11.25 -1.80
N ARG A 186 11.92 -12.48 -1.30
CA ARG A 186 13.09 -12.85 -0.47
C ARG A 186 14.36 -13.06 -1.30
N ASN A 187 14.22 -13.35 -2.60
CA ASN A 187 15.33 -13.62 -3.51
C ASN A 187 15.95 -12.33 -4.05
N ARG A 188 17.26 -12.16 -3.89
CA ARG A 188 17.98 -10.95 -4.33
C ARG A 188 17.84 -10.65 -5.83
N GLY A 189 17.90 -11.66 -6.68
CA GLY A 189 17.85 -11.48 -8.15
C GLY A 189 16.45 -11.16 -8.67
N GLU A 190 15.42 -11.57 -7.93
CA GLU A 190 14.01 -11.41 -8.34
C GLU A 190 13.27 -10.31 -7.58
N TYR A 191 13.84 -9.83 -6.48
CA TYR A 191 13.27 -8.84 -5.57
C TYR A 191 12.66 -7.65 -6.30
N GLN A 192 13.39 -7.03 -7.22
CA GLN A 192 12.92 -5.81 -7.89
C GLN A 192 11.65 -6.07 -8.72
N GLY A 193 11.58 -7.20 -9.43
CA GLY A 193 10.40 -7.58 -10.19
C GLY A 193 9.22 -7.88 -9.27
N ALA A 194 9.43 -8.73 -8.27
CA ALA A 194 8.40 -9.10 -7.31
C ALA A 194 7.87 -7.90 -6.50
N HIS A 195 8.74 -6.99 -6.08
CA HIS A 195 8.35 -5.77 -5.39
C HIS A 195 7.43 -4.91 -6.27
N TYR A 196 7.77 -4.72 -7.55
CA TYR A 196 6.92 -3.92 -8.43
C TYR A 196 5.60 -4.62 -8.79
N GLU A 197 5.62 -5.93 -9.00
CA GLU A 197 4.39 -6.72 -9.19
C GLU A 197 3.45 -6.60 -7.98
N ILE A 198 3.98 -6.70 -6.75
CA ILE A 198 3.23 -6.47 -5.50
C ILE A 198 2.65 -5.06 -5.46
N ALA A 199 3.44 -4.03 -5.78
CA ALA A 199 3.00 -2.64 -5.78
C ALA A 199 1.81 -2.41 -6.72
N VAL A 200 1.91 -2.90 -7.96
CA VAL A 200 0.84 -2.75 -8.96
C VAL A 200 -0.38 -3.58 -8.56
N ALA A 201 -0.21 -4.83 -8.11
CA ALA A 201 -1.31 -5.65 -7.62
C ALA A 201 -2.04 -5.00 -6.43
N ALA A 202 -1.29 -4.43 -5.49
CA ALA A 202 -1.86 -3.75 -4.32
C ALA A 202 -2.62 -2.47 -4.72
N ILE A 203 -2.20 -1.75 -5.77
CA ILE A 203 -2.99 -0.65 -6.34
C ILE A 203 -4.36 -1.16 -6.76
N PHE A 204 -4.45 -2.21 -7.57
CA PHE A 204 -5.74 -2.76 -8.01
C PHE A 204 -6.56 -3.35 -6.86
N ALA A 205 -5.93 -4.03 -5.90
CA ALA A 205 -6.60 -4.54 -4.71
C ALA A 205 -7.23 -3.40 -3.90
N ARG A 206 -6.52 -2.27 -3.72
CA ARG A 206 -7.06 -1.06 -3.07
C ARG A 206 -8.26 -0.46 -3.80
N LEU A 207 -8.37 -0.65 -5.11
CA LEU A 207 -9.53 -0.25 -5.90
C LEU A 207 -10.73 -1.20 -5.78
N GLY A 208 -10.66 -2.21 -4.91
CA GLY A 208 -11.73 -3.20 -4.76
C GLY A 208 -11.69 -4.31 -5.81
N CYS A 209 -10.53 -4.56 -6.43
CA CYS A 209 -10.36 -5.70 -7.32
C CYS A 209 -9.96 -6.97 -6.54
N ARG A 210 -10.43 -8.12 -7.03
CA ARG A 210 -9.80 -9.42 -6.77
C ARG A 210 -8.64 -9.61 -7.75
N ILE A 211 -7.48 -9.99 -7.24
CA ILE A 211 -6.26 -10.26 -8.00
C ILE A 211 -6.06 -11.76 -8.14
N ASP A 212 -6.07 -12.22 -9.39
CA ASP A 212 -5.78 -13.58 -9.80
C ASP A 212 -4.38 -13.60 -10.43
N PHE A 213 -3.35 -13.85 -9.60
CA PHE A 213 -1.96 -13.91 -10.00
C PHE A 213 -1.67 -15.11 -10.93
N LEU A 214 -0.93 -14.88 -12.01
CA LEU A 214 -0.58 -15.92 -12.98
C LEU A 214 0.86 -16.38 -12.74
N ASP A 215 1.02 -17.63 -12.28
CA ASP A 215 2.32 -18.22 -11.93
C ASP A 215 3.03 -18.74 -13.18
N LYS A 216 4.23 -18.19 -13.46
CA LYS A 216 5.04 -18.54 -14.64
C LYS A 216 5.44 -20.00 -14.66
N ASP A 217 5.56 -20.66 -13.51
CA ASP A 217 5.91 -22.08 -13.45
C ASP A 217 4.72 -22.98 -13.80
N LYS A 218 3.50 -22.43 -13.83
CA LYS A 218 2.27 -23.15 -14.15
C LYS A 218 1.72 -22.86 -15.54
N HIS A 219 2.25 -21.84 -16.22
CA HIS A 219 1.80 -21.40 -17.53
C HIS A 219 2.96 -21.45 -18.53
N THR A 220 2.84 -22.31 -19.54
CA THR A 220 3.86 -22.47 -20.59
C THR A 220 3.73 -21.44 -21.71
N THR A 221 2.61 -20.71 -21.77
CA THR A 221 2.35 -19.65 -22.75
C THR A 221 2.60 -18.28 -22.15
N PRO A 222 3.04 -17.28 -22.94
CA PRO A 222 3.12 -15.88 -22.49
C PRO A 222 1.82 -15.42 -21.83
N HIS A 223 1.94 -14.77 -20.68
CA HIS A 223 0.82 -14.30 -19.89
C HIS A 223 1.22 -13.03 -19.13
N CYS A 224 0.23 -12.18 -18.87
CA CYS A 224 0.42 -11.02 -18.01
C CYS A 224 0.68 -11.44 -16.55
N GLU A 225 1.20 -10.53 -15.71
CA GLU A 225 1.52 -10.89 -14.31
C GLU A 225 0.28 -11.29 -13.49
N PHE A 226 -0.87 -10.65 -13.71
CA PHE A 226 -2.13 -11.01 -13.05
C PHE A 226 -3.38 -10.52 -13.80
N ILE A 227 -4.54 -11.07 -13.44
CA ILE A 227 -5.86 -10.55 -13.83
C ILE A 227 -6.49 -9.86 -12.61
N ALA A 228 -6.92 -8.62 -12.78
CA ALA A 228 -7.67 -7.87 -11.76
C ALA A 228 -9.15 -7.83 -12.13
N THR A 229 -10.02 -8.37 -11.27
CA THR A 229 -11.48 -8.36 -11.47
C THR A 229 -12.13 -7.43 -10.45
N HIS A 230 -12.76 -6.34 -10.91
CA HIS A 230 -13.43 -5.40 -10.01
C HIS A 230 -14.67 -6.04 -9.38
N ASN A 231 -14.74 -6.09 -8.04
CA ASN A 231 -15.74 -6.89 -7.33
C ASN A 231 -17.19 -6.45 -7.60
N GLU A 232 -17.43 -5.15 -7.76
CA GLU A 232 -18.80 -4.63 -7.94
C GLU A 232 -19.30 -4.78 -9.39
N THR A 233 -18.41 -4.61 -10.38
CA THR A 233 -18.80 -4.61 -11.80
C THR A 233 -18.54 -5.94 -12.50
N GLY A 234 -17.72 -6.82 -11.91
CA GLY A 234 -17.31 -8.08 -12.51
C GLY A 234 -16.34 -7.94 -13.69
N VAL A 235 -15.93 -6.72 -14.05
CA VAL A 235 -15.03 -6.52 -15.19
C VAL A 235 -13.62 -6.94 -14.84
N SER A 236 -13.02 -7.78 -15.69
CA SER A 236 -11.65 -8.25 -15.56
C SER A 236 -10.70 -7.48 -16.49
N ILE A 237 -9.56 -7.08 -15.95
CA ILE A 237 -8.49 -6.37 -16.62
C ILE A 237 -7.22 -7.22 -16.51
N ALA A 238 -6.58 -7.49 -17.63
CA ALA A 238 -5.25 -8.10 -17.66
C ALA A 238 -4.19 -7.04 -17.34
N VAL A 239 -3.28 -7.32 -16.41
CA VAL A 239 -2.29 -6.35 -15.93
C VAL A 239 -0.89 -6.92 -16.07
N GLU A 240 -0.06 -6.19 -16.78
CA GLU A 240 1.36 -6.51 -16.97
C GLU A 240 2.22 -5.51 -16.23
N ALA A 241 3.13 -5.99 -15.37
CA ALA A 241 4.05 -5.15 -14.62
C ALA A 241 5.51 -5.45 -14.99
N LYS A 242 6.29 -4.39 -15.24
CA LYS A 242 7.73 -4.47 -15.54
C LYS A 242 8.47 -3.36 -14.82
N SER A 243 9.59 -3.68 -14.17
CA SER A 243 10.46 -2.66 -13.57
C SER A 243 11.83 -2.66 -14.24
N ARG A 244 12.35 -1.47 -14.52
CA ARG A 244 13.65 -1.29 -15.15
C ARG A 244 14.78 -1.56 -14.14
N GLN A 245 15.48 -2.66 -14.36
CA GLN A 245 16.72 -2.97 -13.66
C GLN A 245 17.86 -2.05 -14.13
N LYS A 246 18.60 -1.46 -13.19
CA LYS A 246 19.75 -0.59 -13.44
C LYS A 246 20.97 -1.12 -12.68
N PRO A 247 22.17 -1.22 -13.29
CA PRO A 247 23.38 -1.66 -12.60
C PRO A 247 23.65 -0.86 -11.32
N GLY A 248 23.98 -1.54 -10.22
CA GLY A 248 24.24 -0.94 -8.92
C GLY A 248 22.99 -0.66 -8.05
N VAL A 249 21.79 -0.93 -8.57
CA VAL A 249 20.52 -0.60 -7.90
C VAL A 249 19.80 -1.90 -7.52
N LYS A 250 19.24 -1.97 -6.30
CA LYS A 250 18.39 -3.09 -5.81
C LYS A 250 18.90 -4.50 -6.20
N HIS A 251 20.19 -4.78 -5.95
CA HIS A 251 20.92 -6.04 -6.23
C HIS A 251 21.53 -6.24 -7.60
N MET A 252 21.27 -5.36 -8.56
CA MET A 252 21.87 -5.49 -9.89
C MET A 252 23.39 -5.27 -9.83
N ALA A 253 24.14 -6.22 -10.38
CA ALA A 253 25.60 -6.13 -10.45
C ALA A 253 26.06 -4.94 -11.31
N GLY A 254 27.28 -4.47 -11.06
CA GLY A 254 27.90 -3.34 -11.76
C GLY A 254 27.58 -1.99 -11.13
N THR A 255 27.96 -0.93 -11.84
CA THR A 255 27.73 0.47 -11.45
C THR A 255 27.13 1.22 -12.64
N SER A 256 26.37 2.28 -12.36
CA SER A 256 25.82 3.16 -13.38
C SER A 256 26.31 4.58 -13.15
N GLU A 257 26.70 5.26 -14.22
CA GLU A 257 26.90 6.71 -14.21
C GLU A 257 25.58 7.42 -13.86
N GLN A 258 25.67 8.55 -13.14
CA GLN A 258 24.49 9.30 -12.69
C GLN A 258 23.57 9.68 -13.86
N GLU A 259 24.12 10.10 -15.00
CA GLU A 259 23.35 10.46 -16.19
C GLU A 259 22.55 9.26 -16.75
N ARG A 260 23.14 8.06 -16.74
CA ARG A 260 22.45 6.83 -17.18
C ARG A 260 21.33 6.43 -16.22
N LEU A 261 21.48 6.72 -14.93
CA LEU A 261 20.42 6.49 -13.95
C LEU A 261 19.19 7.36 -14.23
N LEU A 262 19.36 8.56 -14.78
CA LEU A 262 18.26 9.47 -15.12
C LEU A 262 17.48 9.08 -16.39
N ARG A 263 18.01 8.17 -17.23
CA ARG A 263 17.38 7.79 -18.50
C ARG A 263 16.11 6.96 -18.32
N GLY A 264 15.27 6.96 -19.36
CA GLY A 264 13.99 6.26 -19.49
C GLY A 264 13.96 5.20 -20.60
N ASP A 265 15.09 4.57 -20.94
CA ASP A 265 15.22 3.52 -21.96
C ASP A 265 14.43 2.22 -21.61
N VAL A 266 13.11 2.28 -21.74
CA VAL A 266 12.18 1.19 -21.40
C VAL A 266 11.56 0.54 -22.63
N GLU A 267 11.99 0.90 -23.85
CA GLU A 267 11.40 0.41 -25.10
C GLU A 267 11.37 -1.12 -25.18
N ARG A 268 12.46 -1.78 -24.75
CA ARG A 268 12.51 -3.25 -24.70
C ARG A 268 11.49 -3.84 -23.73
N LEU A 269 11.25 -3.19 -22.58
CA LEU A 269 10.25 -3.62 -21.61
C LEU A 269 8.85 -3.43 -22.15
N PHE A 270 8.58 -2.29 -22.81
CA PHE A 270 7.31 -2.02 -23.46
C PHE A 270 7.00 -3.05 -24.55
N LYS A 271 7.94 -3.31 -25.46
CA LYS A 271 7.80 -4.36 -26.49
C LYS A 271 7.54 -5.74 -25.87
N LYS A 272 8.24 -6.08 -24.79
CA LYS A 272 8.03 -7.37 -24.08
C LYS A 272 6.67 -7.43 -23.39
N ALA A 273 6.20 -6.33 -22.81
CA ALA A 273 4.89 -6.26 -22.16
C ALA A 273 3.76 -6.50 -23.18
N LEU A 274 3.87 -5.92 -24.38
CA LEU A 274 2.88 -6.13 -25.46
C LEU A 274 2.71 -7.60 -25.84
N THR A 275 3.76 -8.43 -25.73
CA THR A 275 3.67 -9.86 -26.05
C THR A 275 2.94 -10.68 -24.99
N GLN A 276 2.65 -10.10 -23.82
CA GLN A 276 1.91 -10.75 -22.73
C GLN A 276 0.41 -10.45 -22.74
N ASN A 277 -0.07 -9.71 -23.74
CA ASN A 277 -1.49 -9.38 -23.87
C ASN A 277 -2.32 -10.65 -24.19
N PRO A 278 -3.36 -10.97 -23.40
CA PRO A 278 -4.24 -12.11 -23.70
C PRO A 278 -5.20 -11.86 -24.87
N LYS A 279 -5.34 -10.62 -25.35
CA LYS A 279 -6.11 -10.20 -26.53
C LYS A 279 -7.62 -10.44 -26.47
N ASP A 280 -8.19 -10.61 -25.28
CA ASP A 280 -9.60 -10.92 -25.07
C ASP A 280 -10.29 -10.02 -24.02
N LYS A 281 -9.57 -9.03 -23.46
CA LYS A 281 -10.08 -8.11 -22.42
C LYS A 281 -9.21 -6.86 -22.32
N PRO A 282 -9.62 -5.84 -21.55
CA PRO A 282 -8.79 -4.68 -21.28
C PRO A 282 -7.40 -5.09 -20.76
N PHE A 283 -6.35 -4.52 -21.33
CA PHE A 283 -4.95 -4.83 -21.01
C PHE A 283 -4.20 -3.58 -20.58
N VAL A 284 -3.78 -3.52 -19.32
CA VAL A 284 -3.07 -2.38 -18.75
C VAL A 284 -1.61 -2.75 -18.50
N ILE A 285 -0.70 -1.90 -18.97
CA ILE A 285 0.73 -2.10 -18.84
C ILE A 285 1.30 -1.08 -17.84
N PHE A 286 2.02 -1.57 -16.84
CA PHE A 286 2.78 -0.80 -15.87
C PHE A 286 4.27 -0.98 -16.09
N ILE A 287 5.00 0.13 -16.27
CA ILE A 287 6.45 0.14 -16.44
C ILE A 287 7.08 1.10 -15.43
N ASP A 288 7.79 0.55 -14.45
CA ASP A 288 8.61 1.33 -13.54
C ASP A 288 9.93 1.73 -14.20
N VAL A 289 10.09 3.04 -14.37
CA VAL A 289 11.26 3.70 -14.97
C VAL A 289 12.48 3.57 -14.06
N ASN A 290 12.26 3.54 -12.75
CA ASN A 290 13.30 3.38 -11.73
C ASN A 290 14.46 4.38 -11.88
N ALA A 291 14.16 5.66 -12.09
CA ALA A 291 15.13 6.75 -12.21
C ALA A 291 15.16 7.60 -10.92
N PRO A 292 16.30 8.22 -10.56
CA PRO A 292 16.35 9.17 -9.44
C PRO A 292 15.30 10.28 -9.58
N LEU A 293 14.66 10.63 -8.46
CA LEU A 293 13.65 11.67 -8.40
C LEU A 293 14.32 13.05 -8.50
N THR A 294 13.72 13.96 -9.27
CA THR A 294 14.27 15.29 -9.53
C THR A 294 13.20 16.37 -9.34
N PRO A 295 12.69 16.57 -8.11
CA PRO A 295 11.50 17.40 -7.86
C PRO A 295 11.65 18.87 -8.30
N SER A 296 12.89 19.37 -8.42
CA SER A 296 13.19 20.71 -8.92
C SER A 296 13.11 20.85 -10.45
N ILE A 297 13.01 19.75 -11.20
CA ILE A 297 12.91 19.72 -12.66
C ILE A 297 11.47 19.44 -13.05
N SER A 298 10.89 20.29 -13.91
CA SER A 298 9.55 20.08 -14.45
C SER A 298 9.47 18.81 -15.30
N MET A 299 8.29 18.17 -15.32
CA MET A 299 8.11 16.82 -15.88
C MET A 299 8.61 16.70 -17.33
N GLU A 300 8.24 17.65 -18.19
CA GLU A 300 8.62 17.72 -19.59
C GLU A 300 10.13 17.86 -19.82
N ASN A 301 10.86 18.33 -18.81
CA ASN A 301 12.30 18.52 -18.87
C ASN A 301 13.10 17.33 -18.33
N LYS A 302 12.45 16.37 -17.66
CA LYS A 302 13.12 15.19 -17.09
C LYS A 302 13.67 14.29 -18.20
N PRO A 303 14.92 13.79 -18.08
CA PRO A 303 15.51 12.92 -19.11
C PRO A 303 14.67 11.66 -19.38
N TRP A 304 14.21 10.97 -18.33
CA TRP A 304 13.39 9.77 -18.51
C TRP A 304 12.07 10.05 -19.23
N PHE A 305 11.45 11.21 -18.97
CA PHE A 305 10.20 11.60 -19.62
C PHE A 305 10.42 11.85 -21.11
N LYS A 306 11.49 12.59 -21.46
CA LYS A 306 11.91 12.83 -22.85
C LYS A 306 12.18 11.52 -23.60
N ASP A 307 12.90 10.59 -22.98
CA ASP A 307 13.18 9.29 -23.58
C ASP A 307 11.88 8.50 -23.86
N ILE A 308 10.94 8.49 -22.92
CA ILE A 308 9.65 7.81 -23.10
C ILE A 308 8.82 8.48 -24.20
N ARG A 309 8.77 9.81 -24.23
CA ARG A 309 8.11 10.55 -25.33
C ARG A 309 8.70 10.17 -26.68
N ASN A 310 10.02 10.17 -26.80
CA ASN A 310 10.72 9.78 -28.03
C ASN A 310 10.46 8.31 -28.40
N ILE A 311 10.24 7.42 -27.43
CA ILE A 311 9.84 6.03 -27.69
C ILE A 311 8.42 5.98 -28.25
N LEU A 312 7.47 6.68 -27.64
CA LEU A 312 6.07 6.68 -28.06
C LEU A 312 5.87 7.33 -29.44
N GLU A 313 6.63 8.37 -29.76
CA GLU A 313 6.61 9.04 -31.08
C GLU A 313 7.03 8.12 -32.24
N LYS A 314 7.68 6.98 -31.96
CA LYS A 314 8.00 5.97 -32.99
C LYS A 314 6.80 5.12 -33.41
N TYR A 315 5.73 5.11 -32.61
CA TYR A 315 4.53 4.32 -32.87
C TYR A 315 3.45 5.20 -33.52
N PRO A 316 2.73 4.69 -34.54
CA PRO A 316 1.65 5.44 -35.15
C PRO A 316 0.54 5.71 -34.15
N ALA A 317 -0.09 6.89 -34.25
CA ALA A 317 -1.25 7.19 -33.43
C ALA A 317 -2.39 6.19 -33.73
N PRO A 318 -3.12 5.73 -32.70
CA PRO A 318 -4.26 4.83 -32.90
C PRO A 318 -5.33 5.48 -33.78
N THR A 319 -5.96 4.67 -34.62
CA THR A 319 -7.13 5.04 -35.43
C THR A 319 -8.27 4.06 -35.17
N PRO A 320 -9.52 4.35 -35.59
CA PRO A 320 -10.60 3.37 -35.52
C PRO A 320 -10.27 2.04 -36.22
N ASP A 321 -9.56 2.09 -37.35
CA ASP A 321 -9.20 0.92 -38.16
C ASP A 321 -7.96 0.18 -37.63
N ASN A 322 -7.09 0.86 -36.90
CA ASN A 322 -5.91 0.30 -36.27
C ASN A 322 -5.82 0.77 -34.80
N PRO A 323 -6.69 0.23 -33.93
CA PRO A 323 -6.72 0.60 -32.52
C PRO A 323 -5.53 0.00 -31.78
N GLU A 324 -5.17 0.59 -30.63
CA GLU A 324 -4.14 0.05 -29.76
C GLU A 324 -4.57 -1.26 -29.11
N GLU A 325 -3.63 -2.19 -28.97
CA GLU A 325 -3.88 -3.49 -28.35
C GLU A 325 -3.93 -3.39 -26.80
N TYR A 326 -3.39 -2.32 -26.22
CA TYR A 326 -3.48 -2.02 -24.79
C TYR A 326 -4.55 -0.96 -24.50
N THR A 327 -5.10 -1.03 -23.29
CA THR A 327 -6.12 -0.12 -22.76
C THR A 327 -5.51 1.10 -22.10
N GLY A 328 -4.35 0.94 -21.48
CA GLY A 328 -3.65 2.02 -20.80
C GLY A 328 -2.21 1.64 -20.50
N LEU A 329 -1.33 2.62 -20.61
CA LEU A 329 0.10 2.48 -20.37
C LEU A 329 0.53 3.46 -19.29
N PHE A 330 1.01 2.91 -18.18
CA PHE A 330 1.38 3.63 -16.97
C PHE A 330 2.89 3.52 -16.78
N PHE A 331 3.60 4.59 -17.12
CA PHE A 331 5.00 4.73 -16.75
C PHE A 331 5.07 5.32 -15.35
N THR A 332 5.54 4.56 -14.37
CA THR A 332 5.71 5.03 -13.00
C THR A 332 7.17 5.26 -12.70
N ASN A 333 7.49 6.16 -11.78
CA ASN A 333 8.82 6.27 -11.21
C ASN A 333 8.70 6.21 -9.69
N PHE A 334 8.51 4.98 -9.19
CA PHE A 334 8.31 4.71 -7.77
C PHE A 334 9.65 4.45 -7.10
N SER A 335 10.46 5.51 -7.01
CA SER A 335 11.89 5.38 -6.77
C SER A 335 12.43 6.13 -5.54
N PRO A 336 11.71 6.20 -4.39
CA PRO A 336 12.18 6.95 -3.21
C PRO A 336 13.50 6.40 -2.64
N HIS A 337 13.86 5.15 -2.91
CA HIS A 337 15.16 4.59 -2.54
C HIS A 337 16.39 5.36 -3.03
N TYR A 338 16.28 6.21 -4.06
CA TYR A 338 17.37 7.10 -4.49
C TYR A 338 17.56 8.32 -3.59
N ASP A 339 16.55 8.70 -2.79
CA ASP A 339 16.67 9.81 -1.84
C ASP A 339 17.50 9.41 -0.60
N GLU A 340 17.65 8.10 -0.36
CA GLU A 340 18.42 7.54 0.76
C GLU A 340 17.96 8.12 2.11
N GLU A 341 18.84 8.78 2.89
CA GLU A 341 18.49 9.43 4.15
C GLU A 341 17.87 10.84 4.01
N LYS A 342 17.70 11.35 2.78
CA LYS A 342 17.00 12.62 2.53
C LYS A 342 15.49 12.41 2.61
N GLU A 343 14.78 13.50 2.93
CA GLU A 343 13.32 13.53 2.88
C GLU A 343 12.83 13.01 1.52
N SER A 344 11.90 12.06 1.54
CA SER A 344 11.46 11.36 0.33
C SER A 344 10.73 12.31 -0.61
N SER A 345 11.19 12.37 -1.86
CA SER A 345 10.55 13.13 -2.91
C SER A 345 9.21 12.47 -3.33
N PRO A 346 8.23 13.26 -3.84
CA PRO A 346 7.02 12.69 -4.42
C PRO A 346 7.34 11.77 -5.61
N ASN A 347 6.58 10.69 -5.72
CA ASN A 347 6.66 9.79 -6.88
C ASN A 347 6.22 10.52 -8.16
N GLU A 348 6.75 10.07 -9.30
CA GLU A 348 6.42 10.63 -10.63
C GLU A 348 5.73 9.57 -11.49
N HIS A 349 4.95 10.00 -12.49
CA HIS A 349 4.30 9.11 -13.45
C HIS A 349 3.95 9.83 -14.75
N LEU A 350 3.79 9.05 -15.82
CA LEU A 350 3.19 9.44 -17.10
C LEU A 350 2.17 8.37 -17.47
N VAL A 351 0.93 8.78 -17.73
CA VAL A 351 -0.15 7.88 -18.15
C VAL A 351 -0.52 8.18 -19.58
N VAL A 352 -0.62 7.12 -20.39
CA VAL A 352 -1.04 7.18 -21.79
C VAL A 352 -2.27 6.31 -21.92
N ILE A 353 -3.41 6.94 -22.21
CA ILE A 353 -4.67 6.27 -22.54
C ILE A 353 -4.93 6.51 -24.03
N PRO A 354 -4.90 5.48 -24.88
CA PRO A 354 -5.13 5.65 -26.30
C PRO A 354 -6.58 6.04 -26.59
N LEU A 355 -6.78 6.90 -27.59
CA LEU A 355 -8.12 7.33 -28.02
C LEU A 355 -8.94 6.16 -28.58
N TYR A 356 -8.28 5.28 -29.33
CA TYR A 356 -8.87 4.04 -29.84
C TYR A 356 -8.09 2.86 -29.28
N ALA A 357 -8.75 2.09 -28.42
CA ALA A 357 -8.26 0.83 -27.86
C ALA A 357 -9.19 -0.30 -28.31
N LYS A 358 -8.60 -1.45 -28.65
CA LYS A 358 -9.37 -2.64 -29.03
C LYS A 358 -10.28 -3.11 -27.90
N TYR A 359 -9.79 -3.01 -26.67
CA TYR A 359 -10.56 -3.22 -25.45
C TYR A 359 -10.40 -1.98 -24.57
N PRO A 360 -11.40 -1.08 -24.53
CA PRO A 360 -11.30 0.18 -23.79
C PRO A 360 -11.38 -0.02 -22.27
N MET A 361 -11.06 1.03 -21.51
CA MET A 361 -11.18 1.03 -20.05
C MET A 361 -12.64 0.74 -19.66
N PRO A 362 -12.91 -0.05 -18.62
CA PRO A 362 -14.28 -0.50 -18.32
C PRO A 362 -15.30 0.63 -18.19
N ASN A 363 -14.89 1.74 -17.60
CA ASN A 363 -15.61 3.01 -17.60
C ASN A 363 -14.66 4.14 -17.14
N GLN A 364 -15.10 5.39 -17.33
CA GLN A 364 -14.34 6.57 -16.94
C GLN A 364 -14.05 6.61 -15.43
N VAL A 365 -15.02 6.21 -14.60
CA VAL A 365 -14.89 6.24 -13.13
C VAL A 365 -13.74 5.36 -12.66
N PHE A 366 -13.61 4.14 -13.18
CA PHE A 366 -12.51 3.24 -12.86
C PHE A 366 -11.17 3.80 -13.33
N GLY A 367 -11.12 4.42 -14.52
CA GLY A 367 -9.92 5.10 -15.01
C GLY A 367 -9.45 6.23 -14.08
N GLU A 368 -10.39 7.05 -13.58
CA GLU A 368 -10.11 8.11 -12.61
C GLU A 368 -9.67 7.55 -11.25
N MET A 369 -10.30 6.47 -10.78
CA MET A 369 -9.91 5.76 -9.56
C MET A 369 -8.46 5.25 -9.66
N LEU A 370 -8.11 4.62 -10.79
CA LEU A 370 -6.77 4.10 -11.03
C LEU A 370 -5.74 5.22 -11.10
N LEU A 371 -6.04 6.33 -11.79
CA LEU A 371 -5.15 7.50 -11.84
C LEU A 371 -4.90 8.09 -10.45
N LYS A 372 -5.96 8.25 -9.62
CA LYS A 372 -5.84 8.73 -8.24
C LYS A 372 -4.95 7.81 -7.39
N ALA A 373 -5.10 6.50 -7.54
CA ALA A 373 -4.29 5.52 -6.81
C ALA A 373 -2.80 5.57 -7.22
N VAL A 374 -2.51 5.74 -8.51
CA VAL A 374 -1.14 5.91 -9.01
C VAL A 374 -0.53 7.22 -8.52
N GLN A 375 -1.27 8.32 -8.57
CA GLN A 375 -0.84 9.65 -8.08
C GLN A 375 -0.48 9.66 -6.60
N ASN A 376 -1.22 8.89 -5.79
CA ASN A 376 -1.03 8.83 -4.34
C ASN A 376 -0.23 7.60 -3.89
N TYR A 377 0.38 6.84 -4.80
CA TYR A 377 1.13 5.65 -4.45
C TYR A 377 2.24 5.96 -3.42
N GLY A 378 2.36 5.08 -2.43
CA GLY A 378 3.25 5.24 -1.28
C GLY A 378 2.64 6.01 -0.11
N PHE A 379 1.42 6.56 -0.23
CA PHE A 379 0.66 7.02 0.93
C PHE A 379 0.23 5.81 1.78
N VAL A 380 0.53 5.87 3.08
CA VAL A 380 0.08 4.87 4.06
C VAL A 380 -0.90 5.54 5.02
N PRO A 381 -2.15 5.05 5.14
CA PRO A 381 -3.14 5.67 6.01
C PRO A 381 -2.79 5.46 7.48
N ASN A 382 -3.12 6.45 8.32
CA ASN A 382 -3.02 6.30 9.76
C ASN A 382 -4.31 5.68 10.32
N ILE A 383 -4.38 4.34 10.33
CA ILE A 383 -5.54 3.62 10.87
C ILE A 383 -5.45 3.60 12.40
N MET A 384 -6.46 4.18 13.05
CA MET A 384 -6.51 4.35 14.51
C MET A 384 -7.82 3.81 15.08
N GLU A 385 -7.80 3.50 16.38
CA GLU A 385 -8.98 3.16 17.16
C GLU A 385 -9.94 4.36 17.22
N ASP A 386 -11.25 4.09 17.15
CA ASP A 386 -12.26 5.12 17.39
C ASP A 386 -12.27 5.49 18.88
N LYS A 387 -11.83 6.72 19.17
CA LYS A 387 -11.88 7.33 20.51
C LYS A 387 -13.28 7.82 20.86
#